data_AF-A0A964PN03-F1
#
_entry.id   AF-A0A964PN03-F1
#
_cell.length_a   1.000
_cell.length_b   1.000
_cell.length_c   1.000
_cell.angle_alpha   90.00
_cell.angle_beta   90.00
_cell.angle_gamma   90.00
#
_symmetry.space_group_name_H-M   'P 1'
#
loop_
_entity.id
_entity.type
_entity.pdbx_description
1 polymer ?
#
loop_
_entity_poly.entity_id
_entity_poly.type
_entity_poly.pdbx_seq_one_letter_code
_entity_poly.pdbx_strand_id
1 'polypeptide(L)'
;MARKPSTSLFLRYVHALRRSGDTQAMHKAYTEWLSQHVDDIAVRQQLGSYQVEHHDYPAALKTFETLLGHAPDNLMALNNLAWLYYEAADERALEFAEKAYRLMPDSPEVMDTLGWILVRNDEIHRGLKLIEQARKALPQEPNIGYHYAYALAETEAKSRAEAVLSELLDGDAKFDGANDARALLRRVSAKPSEGATLDF
;
A
#
# COMPACT_ATOMS: atom_id res chain seq x y z
N MET A 1 15.39 9.40 41.46
CA MET A 1 14.49 9.83 40.36
C MET A 1 14.36 8.65 39.40
N ALA A 2 13.14 8.14 39.16
CA ALA A 2 12.95 7.08 38.18
C ALA A 2 13.28 7.61 36.78
N ARG A 3 14.07 6.84 36.01
CA ARG A 3 14.42 7.19 34.63
C ARG A 3 13.12 7.17 33.80
N LYS A 4 12.81 8.25 33.09
CA LYS A 4 11.62 8.28 32.23
C LYS A 4 11.70 7.14 31.19
N PRO A 5 10.59 6.45 30.89
CA PRO A 5 10.53 5.50 29.79
C PRO A 5 11.03 6.16 28.50
N SER A 6 11.78 5.41 27.68
CA SER A 6 12.37 5.92 26.45
C SER A 6 11.80 5.15 25.26
N THR A 7 11.09 5.85 24.38
CA THR A 7 10.57 5.32 23.11
C THR A 7 11.64 4.59 22.31
N SER A 8 12.86 5.15 22.23
CA SER A 8 13.95 4.53 21.47
C SER A 8 14.47 3.23 22.10
N LEU A 9 14.48 3.13 23.43
CA LEU A 9 14.81 1.88 24.13
C LEU A 9 13.70 0.84 23.94
N PHE A 10 12.45 1.26 24.00
CA PHE A 10 11.30 0.39 23.77
C PHE A 10 11.32 -0.18 22.34
N LEU A 11 11.53 0.67 21.33
CA LEU A 11 11.61 0.24 19.92
C LEU A 11 12.75 -0.76 19.68
N ARG A 12 13.91 -0.57 20.33
CA ARG A 12 15.01 -1.55 20.26
C ARG A 12 14.63 -2.88 20.91
N TYR A 13 13.90 -2.85 22.01
CA TYR A 13 13.43 -4.05 22.71
C TYR A 13 12.43 -4.84 21.86
N VAL A 14 11.38 -4.21 21.32
CA VAL A 14 10.42 -4.92 20.45
C VAL A 14 11.06 -5.40 19.15
N HIS A 15 12.05 -4.67 18.61
CA HIS A 15 12.83 -5.14 17.47
C HIS A 15 13.63 -6.41 17.79
N ALA A 16 14.21 -6.51 19.00
CA ALA A 16 14.90 -7.71 19.44
C ALA A 16 13.93 -8.91 19.58
N LEU A 17 12.74 -8.69 20.16
CA LEU A 17 11.70 -9.73 20.26
C LEU A 17 11.21 -10.21 18.89
N ARG A 18 11.01 -9.28 17.95
CA ARG A 18 10.66 -9.61 16.58
C ARG A 18 11.73 -10.48 15.92
N ARG A 19 13.01 -10.14 16.12
CA ARG A 19 14.13 -10.93 15.58
C ARG A 19 14.28 -12.31 16.22
N SER A 20 13.85 -12.49 17.47
CA SER A 20 13.85 -13.80 18.12
C SER A 20 12.62 -14.65 17.79
N GLY A 21 11.65 -14.11 17.02
CA GLY A 21 10.39 -14.78 16.71
C GLY A 21 9.42 -14.86 17.90
N ASP A 22 9.68 -14.12 18.98
CA ASP A 22 8.80 -14.10 20.15
C ASP A 22 7.67 -13.08 19.97
N THR A 23 6.78 -13.41 19.03
CA THR A 23 5.64 -12.57 18.65
C THR A 23 4.68 -12.35 19.82
N GLN A 24 4.58 -13.32 20.74
CA GLN A 24 3.73 -13.18 21.92
C GLN A 24 4.28 -12.12 22.89
N ALA A 25 5.57 -12.18 23.23
CA ALA A 25 6.19 -11.17 24.08
C ALA A 25 6.17 -9.79 23.41
N MET A 26 6.35 -9.73 22.08
CA MET A 26 6.31 -8.48 21.33
C MET A 26 4.92 -7.82 21.42
N HIS A 27 3.84 -8.56 21.16
CA HIS A 27 2.48 -8.02 21.28
C HIS A 27 2.13 -7.58 22.70
N LYS A 28 2.57 -8.34 23.71
CA LYS A 28 2.41 -7.96 25.11
C LYS A 28 3.14 -6.65 25.41
N ALA A 29 4.38 -6.51 24.95
CA ALA A 29 5.18 -5.30 25.14
C ALA A 29 4.52 -4.06 24.51
N TYR A 30 4.02 -4.17 23.27
CA TYR A 30 3.27 -3.09 22.61
C TYR A 30 2.01 -2.71 23.39
N THR A 31 1.24 -3.69 23.84
CA THR A 31 0.00 -3.48 24.60
C THR A 31 0.28 -2.76 25.91
N GLU A 32 1.26 -3.23 26.69
CA GLU A 32 1.66 -2.60 27.94
C GLU A 32 2.17 -1.18 27.73
N TRP A 33 3.03 -0.95 26.73
CA TRP A 33 3.57 0.39 26.44
C TRP A 33 2.48 1.38 26.05
N LEU A 34 1.65 1.03 25.06
CA LEU A 34 0.63 1.93 24.51
C LEU A 34 -0.54 2.15 25.46
N SER A 35 -0.72 1.31 26.49
CA SER A 35 -1.66 1.58 27.59
C SER A 35 -1.22 2.72 28.52
N GLN A 36 0.09 3.00 28.57
CA GLN A 36 0.68 4.05 29.43
C GLN A 36 1.14 5.27 28.62
N HIS A 37 1.39 5.09 27.33
CA HIS A 37 1.92 6.10 26.40
C HIS A 37 1.01 6.18 25.16
N VAL A 38 -0.25 6.56 25.38
CA VAL A 38 -1.30 6.51 24.35
C VAL A 38 -0.99 7.38 23.13
N ASP A 39 -0.23 8.46 23.33
CA ASP A 39 0.17 9.45 22.33
C ASP A 39 1.58 9.20 21.76
N ASP A 40 2.23 8.07 22.07
CA ASP A 40 3.51 7.70 21.47
C ASP A 40 3.31 7.28 20.00
N ILE A 41 3.27 8.30 19.14
CA ILE A 41 3.06 8.15 17.69
C ILE A 41 4.10 7.23 17.08
N ALA A 42 5.37 7.35 17.48
CA ALA A 42 6.46 6.55 16.89
C ALA A 42 6.27 5.05 17.17
N VAL A 43 5.89 4.69 18.40
CA VAL A 43 5.61 3.28 18.74
C VAL A 43 4.36 2.77 18.02
N ARG A 44 3.31 3.58 17.97
CA ARG A 44 2.06 3.20 17.29
C ARG A 44 2.26 3.03 15.78
N GLN A 45 3.07 3.89 15.17
CA GLN A 45 3.50 3.79 13.78
C GLN A 45 4.22 2.45 13.51
N GLN A 46 5.19 2.09 14.35
CA GLN A 46 5.93 0.83 14.21
C GLN A 46 5.05 -0.41 14.39
N LEU A 47 4.08 -0.37 15.31
CA LEU A 47 3.10 -1.44 15.45
C LEU A 47 2.24 -1.59 14.19
N GLY A 48 1.72 -0.48 13.66
CA GLY A 48 0.89 -0.50 12.45
C GLY A 48 1.64 -1.04 11.23
N SER A 49 2.89 -0.58 11.02
CA SER A 49 3.74 -1.08 9.93
C SER A 49 4.03 -2.58 10.07
N TYR A 50 4.30 -3.06 11.30
CA TYR A 50 4.48 -4.48 11.55
C TYR A 50 3.22 -5.30 11.21
N GLN A 51 2.04 -4.80 11.59
CA GLN A 51 0.77 -5.46 11.32
C GLN A 51 0.49 -5.56 9.81
N VAL A 52 0.76 -4.48 9.04
CA VAL A 52 0.66 -4.51 7.57
C VAL A 52 1.59 -5.55 6.96
N GLU A 53 2.87 -5.55 7.37
CA GLU A 53 3.88 -6.49 6.87
C GLU A 53 3.52 -7.97 7.12
N HIS A 54 2.74 -8.25 8.16
CA HIS A 54 2.30 -9.61 8.52
C HIS A 54 0.85 -9.87 8.11
N HIS A 55 0.26 -9.00 7.28
CA HIS A 55 -1.09 -9.08 6.75
C HIS A 55 -2.21 -9.11 7.81
N ASP A 56 -1.96 -8.60 9.01
CA ASP A 56 -2.98 -8.37 10.04
C ASP A 56 -3.68 -7.02 9.80
N TYR A 57 -4.36 -6.93 8.66
CA TYR A 57 -5.04 -5.70 8.21
C TYR A 57 -6.11 -5.20 9.20
N PRO A 58 -6.92 -6.06 9.84
CA PRO A 58 -7.88 -5.59 10.85
C PRO A 58 -7.20 -4.91 12.04
N ALA A 59 -6.07 -5.44 12.53
CA ALA A 59 -5.33 -4.80 13.61
C ALA A 59 -4.62 -3.53 13.15
N ALA A 60 -4.05 -3.53 11.94
CA ALA A 60 -3.41 -2.36 11.33
C ALA A 60 -4.40 -1.18 11.20
N LEU A 61 -5.62 -1.44 10.70
CA LEU A 61 -6.69 -0.44 10.60
C LEU A 61 -6.94 0.24 11.94
N LYS A 62 -7.20 -0.55 12.99
CA LYS A 62 -7.43 -0.01 14.35
C LYS A 62 -6.24 0.79 14.87
N THR A 63 -5.02 0.30 14.63
CA THR A 63 -3.80 0.98 15.07
C THR A 63 -3.63 2.33 14.40
N PHE A 64 -3.81 2.41 13.08
CA PHE A 64 -3.67 3.66 12.34
C PHE A 64 -4.85 4.62 12.56
N GLU A 65 -6.08 4.13 12.73
CA GLU A 65 -7.23 4.95 13.15
C GLU A 65 -6.94 5.64 14.50
N THR A 66 -6.45 4.87 15.47
CA THR A 66 -6.05 5.42 16.78
C THR A 66 -4.93 6.44 16.64
N LEU A 67 -3.95 6.16 15.78
CA LEU A 67 -2.83 7.06 15.52
C LEU A 67 -3.31 8.39 14.96
N LEU A 68 -4.21 8.34 13.98
CA LEU A 68 -4.75 9.54 13.35
C LEU A 68 -5.61 10.36 14.32
N GLY A 69 -6.25 9.72 15.30
CA GLY A 69 -6.92 10.41 16.41
C GLY A 69 -5.99 11.29 17.26
N HIS A 70 -4.70 10.94 17.34
CA HIS A 70 -3.68 11.72 18.07
C HIS A 70 -2.85 12.63 17.15
N ALA A 71 -2.66 12.25 15.89
CA ALA A 71 -1.91 13.00 14.89
C ALA A 71 -2.69 13.05 13.56
N PRO A 72 -3.67 13.95 13.41
CA PRO A 72 -4.62 13.96 12.29
C PRO A 72 -3.99 14.11 10.90
N ASP A 73 -2.79 14.69 10.83
CA ASP A 73 -2.06 14.94 9.59
C ASP A 73 -0.82 14.05 9.46
N ASN A 74 -0.78 12.94 10.18
CA ASN A 74 0.28 11.95 10.04
C ASN A 74 0.21 11.29 8.66
N LEU A 75 1.07 11.73 7.75
CA LEU A 75 1.12 11.30 6.35
C LEU A 75 1.17 9.79 6.17
N MET A 76 2.00 9.10 6.95
CA MET A 76 2.12 7.65 6.87
C MET A 76 0.82 6.94 7.27
N ALA A 77 0.17 7.39 8.34
CA ALA A 77 -1.11 6.82 8.76
C ALA A 77 -2.22 7.11 7.74
N LEU A 78 -2.27 8.32 7.17
CA LEU A 78 -3.22 8.65 6.11
C LEU A 78 -3.04 7.74 4.89
N ASN A 79 -1.80 7.57 4.42
CA ASN A 79 -1.50 6.72 3.27
C ASN A 79 -1.83 5.25 3.54
N ASN A 80 -1.43 4.72 4.70
CA ASN A 80 -1.72 3.34 5.05
C ASN A 80 -3.21 3.09 5.27
N LEU A 81 -3.95 4.03 5.88
CA LEU A 81 -5.41 3.91 6.00
C LEU A 81 -6.09 3.95 4.64
N ALA A 82 -5.65 4.81 3.72
CA ALA A 82 -6.18 4.83 2.36
C ALA A 82 -6.08 3.45 1.69
N TRP A 83 -4.89 2.85 1.74
CA TRP A 83 -4.66 1.51 1.20
C TRP A 83 -5.45 0.41 1.94
N LEU A 84 -5.45 0.43 3.28
CA LEU A 84 -6.17 -0.57 4.08
C LEU A 84 -7.70 -0.50 3.90
N TYR A 85 -8.28 0.70 3.82
CA TYR A 85 -9.70 0.85 3.53
C TYR A 85 -10.03 0.41 2.11
N TYR A 86 -9.13 0.66 1.17
CA TYR A 86 -9.28 0.17 -0.19
C TYR A 86 -9.33 -1.37 -0.23
N GLU A 87 -8.41 -2.06 0.44
CA GLU A 87 -8.41 -3.53 0.57
C GLU A 87 -9.67 -4.05 1.26
N ALA A 88 -10.22 -3.27 2.21
CA ALA A 88 -11.46 -3.57 2.90
C ALA A 88 -12.74 -3.20 2.11
N ALA A 89 -12.60 -2.71 0.87
CA ALA A 89 -13.71 -2.19 0.06
C ALA A 89 -14.54 -1.11 0.77
N ASP A 90 -13.88 -0.26 1.55
CA ASP A 90 -14.47 0.84 2.30
C ASP A 90 -14.30 2.17 1.54
N GLU A 91 -15.40 2.90 1.37
CA GLU A 91 -15.45 4.16 0.60
C GLU A 91 -14.55 5.26 1.15
N ARG A 92 -14.19 5.19 2.44
CA ARG A 92 -13.28 6.15 3.08
C ARG A 92 -11.89 6.17 2.47
N ALA A 93 -11.50 5.12 1.75
CA ALA A 93 -10.19 5.00 1.10
C ALA A 93 -9.81 6.25 0.29
N LEU A 94 -10.74 6.74 -0.54
CA LEU A 94 -10.51 7.89 -1.39
C LEU A 94 -10.31 9.18 -0.57
N GLU A 95 -11.09 9.38 0.49
CA GLU A 95 -10.96 10.56 1.36
C GLU A 95 -9.56 10.63 2.00
N PHE A 96 -9.07 9.50 2.52
CA PHE A 96 -7.75 9.42 3.13
C PHE A 96 -6.62 9.62 2.11
N ALA A 97 -6.75 9.03 0.91
CA ALA A 97 -5.78 9.19 -0.17
C ALA A 97 -5.68 10.66 -0.62
N GLU A 98 -6.83 11.31 -0.83
CA GLU A 98 -6.91 12.72 -1.22
C GLU A 98 -6.33 13.63 -0.13
N LYS A 99 -6.56 13.30 1.15
CA LYS A 99 -5.97 14.06 2.27
C LYS A 99 -4.45 13.90 2.29
N ALA A 100 -3.92 12.69 2.13
CA ALA A 100 -2.49 12.46 2.04
C ALA A 100 -1.86 13.25 0.89
N TYR A 101 -2.48 13.20 -0.29
CA TYR A 101 -2.01 13.91 -1.48
C TYR A 101 -2.04 15.43 -1.34
N ARG A 102 -3.06 16.00 -0.68
CA ARG A 102 -3.07 17.44 -0.39
C ARG A 102 -1.92 17.88 0.53
N LEU A 103 -1.53 17.03 1.48
CA LEU A 103 -0.47 17.34 2.44
C LEU A 103 0.93 17.13 1.85
N MET A 104 1.10 16.14 0.97
CA MET A 104 2.39 15.82 0.35
C MET A 104 2.21 15.39 -1.10
N PRO A 105 1.91 16.32 -2.02
CA PRO A 105 1.60 16.00 -3.41
C PRO A 105 2.81 15.45 -4.18
N ASP A 106 4.03 15.74 -3.72
CA ASP A 106 5.27 15.33 -4.37
C ASP A 106 5.79 13.96 -3.91
N SER A 107 5.09 13.27 -3.00
CA SER A 107 5.47 11.92 -2.57
C SER A 107 5.03 10.87 -3.58
N PRO A 108 5.98 10.09 -4.16
CA PRO A 108 5.65 9.03 -5.10
C PRO A 108 4.71 7.97 -4.50
N GLU A 109 4.86 7.63 -3.23
CA GLU A 109 4.05 6.63 -2.52
C GLU A 109 2.60 7.11 -2.36
N VAL A 110 2.42 8.40 -2.08
CA VAL A 110 1.10 9.03 -1.96
C VAL A 110 0.44 9.16 -3.33
N MET A 111 1.21 9.55 -4.35
CA MET A 111 0.74 9.59 -5.74
C MET A 111 0.28 8.20 -6.22
N ASP A 112 1.06 7.16 -5.94
CA ASP A 112 0.71 5.78 -6.31
C ASP A 112 -0.56 5.32 -5.59
N THR A 113 -0.65 5.53 -4.27
CA THR A 113 -1.83 5.12 -3.47
C THR A 113 -3.10 5.81 -3.97
N LEU A 114 -3.08 7.14 -4.11
CA LEU A 114 -4.24 7.88 -4.64
C LEU A 114 -4.54 7.46 -6.08
N GLY A 115 -3.51 7.36 -6.92
CA GLY A 115 -3.68 6.99 -8.31
C GLY A 115 -4.30 5.61 -8.47
N TRP A 116 -3.87 4.63 -7.68
CA TRP A 116 -4.43 3.28 -7.65
C TRP A 116 -5.90 3.29 -7.25
N ILE A 117 -6.25 3.96 -6.17
CA ILE A 117 -7.64 4.08 -5.69
C ILE A 117 -8.52 4.74 -6.75
N LEU A 118 -8.04 5.80 -7.42
CA LEU A 118 -8.77 6.47 -8.50
C LEU A 118 -9.01 5.54 -9.70
N VAL A 119 -7.98 4.82 -10.15
CA VAL A 119 -8.14 3.84 -11.24
C VAL A 119 -9.16 2.76 -10.87
N ARG A 120 -9.16 2.32 -9.62
CA ARG A 120 -10.11 1.30 -9.15
C ARG A 120 -11.53 1.84 -8.94
N ASN A 121 -11.68 3.15 -8.84
CA ASN A 121 -12.95 3.88 -8.80
C ASN A 121 -13.37 4.43 -10.18
N ASP A 122 -12.85 3.87 -11.28
CA ASP A 122 -13.18 4.25 -12.66
C ASP A 122 -12.70 5.66 -13.10
N GLU A 123 -11.93 6.36 -12.26
CA GLU A 123 -11.25 7.63 -12.59
C GLU A 123 -9.89 7.38 -13.29
N ILE A 124 -9.90 6.53 -14.33
CA ILE A 124 -8.69 5.95 -14.96
C ILE A 124 -7.67 6.99 -15.38
N HIS A 125 -8.08 8.04 -16.10
CA HIS A 125 -7.15 9.04 -16.63
C HIS A 125 -6.43 9.86 -15.55
N ARG A 126 -7.17 10.19 -14.47
CA ARG A 126 -6.61 10.94 -13.35
C ARG A 126 -5.64 10.06 -12.56
N GLY A 127 -6.04 8.82 -12.28
CA GLY A 127 -5.19 7.85 -11.59
C GLY A 127 -3.92 7.51 -12.37
N LEU A 128 -4.03 7.25 -13.68
CA LEU A 128 -2.89 6.97 -14.55
C LEU A 128 -1.86 8.09 -14.54
N LYS A 129 -2.29 9.37 -14.52
CA LYS A 129 -1.37 10.51 -14.47
C LYS A 129 -0.55 10.52 -13.18
N LEU A 130 -1.16 10.22 -12.04
CA LEU A 130 -0.47 10.17 -10.74
C LEU A 130 0.49 8.97 -10.67
N ILE A 131 0.02 7.78 -11.06
CA ILE A 131 0.84 6.57 -11.07
C ILE A 131 2.04 6.74 -12.02
N GLU A 132 1.87 7.40 -13.17
CA GLU A 132 2.99 7.66 -14.07
C GLU A 132 4.06 8.55 -13.43
N GLN A 133 3.66 9.56 -12.64
CA GLN A 133 4.60 10.40 -11.90
C GLN A 133 5.31 9.60 -10.80
N ALA A 134 4.57 8.78 -10.05
CA ALA A 134 5.12 7.89 -9.04
C ALA A 134 6.16 6.93 -9.63
N ARG A 135 5.82 6.28 -10.76
CA ARG A 135 6.73 5.35 -11.46
C ARG A 135 7.99 6.04 -11.98
N LYS A 136 7.88 7.28 -12.47
CA LYS A 136 9.07 8.05 -12.91
C LYS A 136 10.02 8.33 -11.74
N ALA A 137 9.48 8.59 -10.55
CA ALA A 137 10.27 8.86 -9.35
C ALA A 137 10.85 7.59 -8.71
N LEU A 138 10.09 6.49 -8.73
CA LEU A 138 10.45 5.19 -8.16
C LEU A 138 10.38 4.07 -9.22
N PRO A 139 11.28 4.09 -10.22
CA PRO A 139 11.21 3.16 -11.36
C PRO A 139 11.49 1.69 -11.00
N GLN A 140 12.06 1.44 -9.82
CA GLN A 140 12.43 0.10 -9.35
C GLN A 140 11.38 -0.51 -8.42
N GLU A 141 10.30 0.21 -8.08
CA GLU A 141 9.25 -0.29 -7.21
C GLU A 141 8.23 -1.12 -8.00
N PRO A 142 8.20 -2.46 -7.83
CA PRO A 142 7.42 -3.34 -8.71
C PRO A 142 5.91 -3.18 -8.51
N ASN A 143 5.43 -2.83 -7.31
CA ASN A 143 4.02 -2.57 -7.05
C ASN A 143 3.51 -1.36 -7.83
N ILE A 144 4.27 -0.25 -7.83
CA ILE A 144 3.97 0.95 -8.66
C ILE A 144 4.02 0.58 -10.14
N GLY A 145 4.99 -0.26 -10.52
CA GLY A 145 5.08 -0.79 -11.87
C GLY A 145 3.83 -1.54 -12.30
N TYR A 146 3.29 -2.39 -11.43
CA TYR A 146 2.06 -3.15 -11.64
C TYR A 146 0.83 -2.22 -11.72
N HIS A 147 0.68 -1.27 -10.79
CA HIS A 147 -0.42 -0.30 -10.83
C HIS A 147 -0.41 0.49 -12.15
N TYR A 148 0.77 0.86 -12.64
CA TYR A 148 0.91 1.54 -13.94
C TYR A 148 0.45 0.67 -15.09
N ALA A 149 0.86 -0.59 -15.13
CA ALA A 149 0.41 -1.53 -16.15
C ALA A 149 -1.09 -1.75 -16.13
N TYR A 150 -1.67 -1.90 -14.93
CA TYR A 150 -3.11 -2.03 -14.76
C TYR A 150 -3.82 -0.79 -15.31
N ALA A 151 -3.39 0.40 -14.92
CA ALA A 151 -3.96 1.67 -15.40
C ALA A 151 -3.87 1.79 -16.93
N LEU A 152 -2.75 1.36 -17.55
CA LEU A 152 -2.61 1.33 -19.01
C LEU A 152 -3.56 0.31 -19.67
N ALA A 153 -3.77 -0.85 -19.05
CA ALA A 153 -4.63 -1.92 -19.57
C ALA A 153 -6.11 -1.53 -19.63
N GLU A 154 -6.53 -0.63 -18.73
CA GLU A 154 -7.87 -0.02 -18.71
C GLU A 154 -8.03 1.13 -19.73
N THR A 155 -6.99 1.39 -20.54
CA THR A 155 -7.05 2.30 -21.69
C THR A 155 -6.82 1.57 -23.01
N GLU A 156 -6.75 2.31 -24.12
CA GLU A 156 -6.35 1.74 -25.42
C GLU A 156 -4.86 1.32 -25.47
N ALA A 157 -4.06 1.63 -24.44
CA ALA A 157 -2.63 1.36 -24.37
C ALA A 157 -2.27 -0.07 -23.92
N LYS A 158 -3.05 -1.09 -24.29
CA LYS A 158 -2.86 -2.50 -23.85
C LYS A 158 -1.49 -3.09 -24.22
N SER A 159 -0.95 -2.73 -25.39
CA SER A 159 0.40 -3.16 -25.81
C SER A 159 1.50 -2.59 -24.92
N ARG A 160 1.34 -1.37 -24.40
CA ARG A 160 2.26 -0.78 -23.41
C ARG A 160 2.12 -1.47 -22.06
N ALA A 161 0.90 -1.81 -21.65
CA ALA A 161 0.67 -2.59 -20.44
C ALA A 161 1.36 -3.95 -20.50
N GLU A 162 1.23 -4.67 -21.62
CA GLU A 162 1.88 -5.95 -21.86
C GLU A 162 3.41 -5.85 -21.78
N ALA A 163 4.02 -4.85 -22.43
CA ALA A 163 5.46 -4.64 -22.38
C ALA A 163 5.96 -4.42 -20.95
N VAL A 164 5.26 -3.57 -20.20
CA VAL A 164 5.56 -3.30 -18.79
C VAL A 164 5.43 -4.57 -17.92
N LEU A 165 4.36 -5.35 -18.09
CA LEU A 165 4.14 -6.56 -17.30
C LEU A 165 5.19 -7.63 -17.61
N SER A 166 5.60 -7.73 -18.87
CA SER A 166 6.65 -8.65 -19.29
C SER A 166 8.00 -8.29 -18.66
N GLU A 167 8.31 -7.00 -18.57
CA GLU A 167 9.50 -6.50 -17.85
C GLU A 167 9.42 -6.81 -16.35
N LEU A 168 8.28 -6.50 -15.71
CA LEU A 168 8.11 -6.69 -14.26
C LEU A 168 8.12 -8.16 -13.81
N LEU A 169 7.72 -9.07 -14.69
CA LEU A 169 7.60 -10.49 -14.40
C LEU A 169 8.75 -11.31 -14.96
N ASP A 170 9.82 -10.66 -15.44
CA ASP A 170 11.01 -11.37 -15.88
C ASP A 170 11.65 -12.15 -14.72
N GLY A 171 11.98 -13.42 -14.96
CA GLY A 171 12.48 -14.35 -13.93
C GLY A 171 11.51 -14.67 -12.80
N ASP A 172 12.04 -14.86 -11.59
CA ASP A 172 11.29 -15.22 -10.38
C ASP A 172 10.84 -13.99 -9.57
N ALA A 173 10.23 -13.00 -10.23
CA ALA A 173 9.79 -11.77 -9.58
C ALA A 173 8.82 -12.06 -8.39
N LYS A 174 9.14 -11.52 -7.21
CA LYS A 174 8.35 -11.65 -5.97
C LYS A 174 8.03 -10.26 -5.42
N PHE A 175 6.76 -9.91 -5.49
CA PHE A 175 6.15 -8.73 -4.86
C PHE A 175 4.67 -9.04 -4.64
N ASP A 176 4.00 -8.27 -3.78
CA ASP A 176 2.63 -8.58 -3.33
C ASP A 176 1.64 -8.69 -4.50
N GLY A 177 1.75 -7.80 -5.49
CA GLY A 177 0.94 -7.82 -6.73
C GLY A 177 1.39 -8.80 -7.82
N ALA A 178 2.38 -9.68 -7.60
CA ALA A 178 2.96 -10.48 -8.67
C ALA A 178 1.97 -11.46 -9.32
N ASN A 179 1.06 -12.05 -8.52
CA ASN A 179 0.05 -12.97 -9.04
C ASN A 179 -0.98 -12.24 -9.90
N ASP A 180 -1.41 -11.06 -9.47
CA ASP A 180 -2.36 -10.23 -10.21
C ASP A 180 -1.71 -9.68 -11.48
N ALA A 181 -0.45 -9.28 -11.43
CA ALA A 181 0.34 -8.91 -12.61
C ALA A 181 0.39 -10.05 -13.64
N ARG A 182 0.62 -11.30 -13.21
CA ARG A 182 0.59 -12.46 -14.12
C ARG A 182 -0.80 -12.69 -14.71
N ALA A 183 -1.86 -12.51 -13.92
CA ALA A 183 -3.23 -12.63 -14.40
C ALA A 183 -3.56 -11.55 -15.43
N LEU A 184 -3.12 -10.31 -15.16
CA LEU A 184 -3.27 -9.18 -16.05
C LEU A 184 -2.52 -9.39 -17.37
N LEU A 185 -1.27 -9.89 -17.31
CA LEU A 185 -0.48 -10.19 -18.51
C LEU A 185 -1.22 -11.17 -19.41
N ARG A 186 -1.75 -12.26 -18.86
CA ARG A 186 -2.57 -13.22 -19.62
C ARG A 186 -3.79 -12.56 -20.27
N ARG A 187 -4.45 -11.62 -19.58
CA ARG A 187 -5.62 -10.90 -20.11
C ARG A 187 -5.24 -9.97 -21.27
N VAL A 188 -4.14 -9.24 -21.17
CA VAL A 188 -3.75 -8.25 -22.20
C VAL A 188 -3.05 -8.88 -23.40
N SER A 189 -2.35 -10.01 -23.22
CA SER A 189 -1.70 -10.76 -24.29
C SER A 189 -2.64 -11.70 -25.06
N ALA A 190 -3.87 -11.92 -24.56
CA ALA A 190 -4.85 -12.72 -25.27
C ALA A 190 -5.25 -12.01 -26.58
N LYS A 191 -5.06 -12.67 -27.73
CA LYS A 191 -5.57 -12.17 -29.01
C LYS A 191 -7.08 -11.92 -28.87
N PRO A 192 -7.63 -10.83 -29.44
CA PRO A 192 -9.07 -10.72 -29.60
C PRO A 192 -9.53 -12.00 -30.30
N SER A 193 -10.51 -12.70 -29.74
CA SER A 193 -11.10 -13.86 -30.40
C SER A 193 -11.47 -13.44 -31.82
N GLU A 194 -10.74 -13.95 -32.82
CA GLU A 194 -11.15 -13.88 -34.21
C GLU A 194 -12.59 -14.37 -34.24
N GLY A 195 -13.46 -13.55 -34.84
CA GLY A 195 -14.89 -13.66 -34.68
C GLY A 195 -15.39 -15.08 -34.83
N ALA A 196 -16.39 -15.42 -34.03
CA ALA A 196 -17.40 -16.36 -34.49
C ALA A 196 -17.96 -15.79 -35.81
N THR A 197 -17.32 -16.11 -36.92
CA THR A 197 -17.94 -16.13 -38.23
C THR A 197 -19.06 -17.14 -38.08
N LEU A 198 -20.26 -16.63 -37.78
CA LEU A 198 -21.49 -17.33 -38.09
C LEU A 198 -21.48 -17.46 -39.62
N ASP A 199 -21.01 -18.61 -40.09
CA ASP A 199 -21.29 -19.07 -41.44
C ASP A 199 -22.82 -19.18 -41.58
N PHE A 200 -23.34 -18.32 -42.45
CA PHE A 200 -24.65 -18.26 -43.15
C PHE A 200 -25.87 -18.94 -42.54
#